data_AF-A0A5C7S8C4-F1
#
_entry.id   AF-A0A5C7S8C4-F1
#
_cell.length_a   1.000
_cell.length_b   1.000
_cell.length_c   1.000
_cell.angle_alpha   90.00
_cell.angle_beta   90.00
_cell.angle_gamma   90.00
#
_symmetry.space_group_name_H-M   'P 1'
#
loop_
_entity.id
_entity.type
_entity.pdbx_description
1 polymer ?
#
loop_
_entity_poly.entity_id
_entity_poly.type
_entity_poly.pdbx_seq_one_letter_code
_entity_poly.pdbx_strand_id
1 'polypeptide(L)'
;MGFDQYHEPPEELSQEIRTFARMITSLIEEAEAISWYEQRMSVEKDKSAKAIMANAQKEEFKHFGMNLEFLLRKKVAWRTELQGILFTKGDIVKRGEAAEKKVD
;
A
#
# COMPACT_ATOMS: atom_id res chain seq x y z
N MET A 1 -0.45 15.18 -15.38
CA MET A 1 -1.76 14.52 -15.36
C MET A 1 -2.19 14.51 -13.91
N GLY A 2 -3.29 15.19 -13.58
CA GLY A 2 -3.80 15.18 -12.21
C GLY A 2 -4.29 13.79 -11.85
N PHE A 3 -3.98 13.33 -10.64
CA PHE A 3 -4.61 12.13 -10.08
C PHE A 3 -6.08 12.46 -9.88
N ASP A 4 -6.95 11.89 -10.72
CA ASP A 4 -8.37 11.87 -10.40
C ASP A 4 -8.56 10.80 -9.31
N GLN A 5 -8.90 11.25 -8.10
CA GLN A 5 -9.05 10.38 -6.94
C GLN A 5 -10.18 9.35 -7.11
N TYR A 6 -11.14 9.65 -8.00
CA TYR A 6 -12.33 8.85 -8.21
C TYR A 6 -12.47 8.49 -9.69
N HIS A 7 -12.93 7.27 -9.96
CA HIS A 7 -13.30 6.82 -11.30
C HIS A 7 -14.81 7.00 -11.59
N GLU A 8 -15.58 7.37 -10.58
CA GLU A 8 -17.03 7.59 -10.65
C GLU A 8 -17.38 8.95 -10.05
N PRO A 9 -18.54 9.55 -10.39
CA PRO A 9 -18.96 10.83 -9.82
C PRO A 9 -18.94 10.83 -8.28
N PRO A 10 -18.18 11.72 -7.62
CA PRO A 10 -18.02 11.71 -6.16
C PRO A 10 -19.32 11.83 -5.36
N GLU A 11 -20.35 12.46 -5.95
CA GLU A 11 -21.69 12.62 -5.41
C GLU A 11 -22.50 11.31 -5.40
N GLU A 12 -22.16 10.34 -6.25
CA GLU A 12 -22.78 9.01 -6.28
C GLU A 12 -22.10 8.04 -5.28
N LEU A 13 -20.94 8.41 -4.75
CA LEU A 13 -20.19 7.58 -3.82
C LEU A 13 -20.64 7.81 -2.37
N SER A 14 -20.88 6.71 -1.66
CA SER A 14 -21.13 6.76 -0.22
C SER A 14 -19.93 7.31 0.55
N GLN A 15 -20.16 7.88 1.73
CA GLN A 15 -19.09 8.41 2.59
C GLN A 15 -18.05 7.34 2.97
N GLU A 16 -18.48 6.07 3.11
CA GLU A 16 -17.59 4.94 3.36
C GLU A 16 -16.65 4.71 2.16
N ILE A 17 -17.19 4.68 0.94
CA ILE A 17 -16.39 4.46 -0.27
C ILE A 17 -15.44 5.63 -0.52
N ARG A 18 -15.87 6.87 -0.27
CA ARG A 18 -14.98 8.02 -0.35
C ARG A 18 -13.85 7.95 0.67
N THR A 19 -14.12 7.41 1.87
CA THR A 19 -13.08 7.19 2.88
C THR A 19 -12.13 6.07 2.46
N PHE A 20 -12.65 4.98 1.91
CA PHE A 20 -11.85 3.90 1.37
C PHE A 20 -10.93 4.39 0.24
N ALA A 21 -11.45 5.18 -0.70
CA ALA A 21 -10.68 5.78 -1.79
C ALA A 21 -9.53 6.66 -1.25
N ARG A 22 -9.78 7.53 -0.26
CA ARG A 22 -8.72 8.32 0.39
C ARG A 22 -7.60 7.44 0.94
N MET A 23 -7.95 6.38 1.66
CA MET A 23 -6.97 5.49 2.28
C MET A 23 -6.20 4.66 1.25
N ILE A 24 -6.83 4.29 0.13
CA ILE A 24 -6.15 3.66 -1.01
C ILE A 24 -5.18 4.64 -1.67
N THR A 25 -5.59 5.87 -1.94
CA THR A 25 -4.71 6.90 -2.50
C THR A 25 -3.50 7.11 -1.59
N SER A 26 -3.69 7.26 -0.28
CA SER A 26 -2.58 7.38 0.66
C SER A 26 -1.66 6.16 0.63
N LEU A 27 -2.19 4.93 0.60
CA LEU A 27 -1.36 3.72 0.47
C LEU A 27 -0.51 3.72 -0.82
N ILE A 28 -1.08 4.19 -1.94
CA ILE A 28 -0.38 4.31 -3.23
C ILE A 28 0.74 5.35 -3.14
N GLU A 29 0.46 6.53 -2.58
CA GLU A 29 1.44 7.60 -2.40
C GLU A 29 2.65 7.13 -1.57
N GLU A 30 2.42 6.36 -0.49
CA GLU A 30 3.53 5.80 0.30
C GLU A 30 4.36 4.80 -0.52
N ALA A 31 3.72 3.95 -1.32
CA ALA A 31 4.42 2.99 -2.18
C ALA A 31 5.25 3.69 -3.27
N GLU A 32 4.72 4.78 -3.85
CA GLU A 32 5.44 5.62 -4.80
C GLU A 32 6.63 6.31 -4.15
N ALA A 33 6.45 6.90 -2.96
CA ALA A 33 7.53 7.55 -2.21
C ALA A 33 8.65 6.55 -1.88
N ILE A 34 8.32 5.34 -1.43
CA ILE A 34 9.28 4.25 -1.20
C ILE A 34 10.07 3.95 -2.47
N SER A 35 9.37 3.75 -3.60
CA SER A 35 9.99 3.47 -4.90
C SER A 35 10.92 4.59 -5.35
N TRP A 36 10.51 5.85 -5.19
CA TRP A 36 11.34 7.00 -5.55
C TRP A 36 12.59 7.10 -4.68
N TYR A 37 12.48 6.87 -3.38
CA TYR A 37 13.65 6.88 -2.50
C TYR A 37 14.62 5.74 -2.83
N GLU A 38 14.15 4.53 -3.13
CA GLU A 38 15.01 3.44 -3.61
C GLU A 38 15.81 3.86 -4.85
N GLN A 39 15.11 4.39 -5.86
CA GLN A 39 15.74 4.82 -7.11
C GLN A 39 16.76 5.93 -6.88
N ARG A 40 16.40 6.99 -6.13
CA ARG A 40 17.29 8.12 -5.83
C ARG A 40 18.52 7.68 -5.06
N MET A 41 18.34 6.87 -4.01
CA MET A 41 19.46 6.37 -3.20
C MET A 41 20.39 5.44 -3.97
N SER A 42 19.91 4.75 -5.02
CA SER A 42 20.72 3.87 -5.86
C SER A 42 21.79 4.63 -6.67
N VAL A 43 21.53 5.89 -7.03
CA VAL A 43 22.43 6.72 -7.85
C VAL A 43 23.06 7.90 -7.10
N GLU A 44 22.54 8.25 -5.91
CA GLU A 44 23.03 9.37 -5.11
C GLU A 44 24.46 9.13 -4.58
N LYS A 45 25.31 10.14 -4.74
CA LYS A 45 26.72 10.14 -4.33
C LYS A 45 26.95 10.91 -3.03
N ASP A 46 26.14 11.93 -2.75
CA ASP A 46 26.22 12.69 -1.51
C ASP A 46 25.70 11.86 -0.33
N LYS A 47 26.57 11.64 0.65
CA LYS A 47 26.28 10.78 1.81
C LYS A 47 25.20 11.38 2.72
N SER A 48 25.14 12.70 2.84
CA SER A 48 24.17 13.40 3.68
C SER A 48 22.79 13.33 3.05
N ALA A 49 22.68 13.58 1.74
CA ALA A 49 21.44 13.44 0.99
C ALA A 49 20.91 11.99 1.07
N LYS A 50 21.79 11.00 0.87
CA LYS A 50 21.42 9.59 0.97
C LYS A 50 20.92 9.21 2.37
N ALA A 51 21.56 9.73 3.43
CA ALA A 51 21.12 9.48 4.81
C ALA A 51 19.75 10.11 5.10
N ILE A 52 19.48 11.31 4.60
CA ILE A 52 18.16 11.98 4.74
C ILE A 52 17.08 11.16 4.03
N MET A 53 17.33 10.73 2.79
CA MET A 53 16.39 9.91 2.02
C MET A 53 16.10 8.57 2.68
N ALA A 54 17.13 7.89 3.19
CA ALA A 54 16.96 6.63 3.91
C ALA A 54 16.12 6.80 5.18
N ASN A 55 16.32 7.90 5.91
CA ASN A 55 15.51 8.19 7.10
C ASN A 55 14.05 8.49 6.73
N ALA A 56 13.82 9.30 5.69
CA ALA A 56 12.47 9.61 5.20
C ALA A 56 11.74 8.35 4.72
N GLN A 57 12.38 7.51 3.91
CA GLN A 57 11.80 6.26 3.40
C GLN A 57 11.33 5.32 4.53
N LYS A 58 12.08 5.25 5.63
CA LYS A 58 11.73 4.39 6.77
C LYS A 58 10.39 4.79 7.39
N GLU A 59 10.06 6.07 7.41
CA GLU A 59 8.76 6.56 7.87
C GLU A 59 7.64 6.13 6.92
N GLU A 60 7.90 6.08 5.61
CA GLU A 60 6.88 5.66 4.63
C GLU A 60 6.54 4.16 4.75
N PHE A 61 7.49 3.30 5.16
CA PHE A 61 7.14 1.90 5.48
C PHE A 61 6.12 1.80 6.61
N LYS A 62 6.24 2.67 7.62
CA LYS A 62 5.31 2.74 8.75
C LYS A 62 3.95 3.27 8.27
N HIS A 63 3.93 4.35 7.48
CA HIS A 63 2.69 4.90 6.92
C HIS A 63 1.98 3.89 6.01
N PHE A 64 2.71 3.20 5.13
CA PHE A 64 2.20 2.14 4.28
C PHE A 64 1.52 1.03 5.11
N GLY A 65 2.19 0.54 6.16
CA GLY A 65 1.64 -0.49 7.04
C GLY A 65 0.37 -0.03 7.77
N MET A 66 0.34 1.23 8.24
CA MET A 66 -0.83 1.82 8.91
C MET A 66 -2.04 1.93 7.95
N ASN A 67 -1.80 2.41 6.73
CA ASN A 67 -2.83 2.55 5.70
C ASN A 67 -3.38 1.19 5.29
N LEU A 68 -2.51 0.20 5.07
CA LEU A 68 -2.89 -1.16 4.72
C LEU A 68 -3.77 -1.77 5.83
N GLU A 69 -3.32 -1.73 7.09
CA GLU A 69 -4.07 -2.31 8.20
C GLU A 69 -5.46 -1.69 8.38
N PHE A 70 -5.61 -0.37 8.20
CA PHE A 70 -6.93 0.27 8.21
C PHE A 70 -7.85 -0.35 7.15
N LEU A 71 -7.34 -0.54 5.94
CA LEU A 71 -8.10 -1.10 4.83
C LEU A 71 -8.51 -2.56 5.09
N LEU A 72 -7.61 -3.38 5.66
CA LEU A 72 -7.92 -4.76 6.05
C LEU A 72 -9.02 -4.84 7.11
N ARG A 73 -9.08 -3.88 8.04
CA ARG A 73 -10.18 -3.80 9.02
C ARG A 73 -11.51 -3.42 8.39
N LYS A 74 -11.51 -2.77 7.22
CA LYS A 74 -12.73 -2.35 6.52
C LYS A 74 -13.26 -3.40 5.54
N LYS A 75 -12.44 -4.34 5.07
CA LYS A 75 -12.86 -5.36 4.09
C LYS A 75 -12.42 -6.76 4.54
N VAL A 76 -13.38 -7.54 5.04
CA VAL A 76 -13.15 -8.89 5.59
C VAL A 76 -12.56 -9.85 4.57
N ALA A 77 -13.06 -9.84 3.33
CA ALA A 77 -12.51 -10.65 2.24
C ALA A 77 -11.01 -10.33 2.03
N TRP A 78 -10.66 -9.05 1.91
CA TRP A 78 -9.28 -8.61 1.72
C TRP A 78 -8.36 -9.05 2.86
N ARG A 79 -8.83 -8.94 4.12
CA ARG A 79 -8.10 -9.42 5.30
C ARG A 79 -7.85 -10.93 5.25
N THR A 80 -8.87 -11.70 4.85
CA THR A 80 -8.80 -13.17 4.81
C THR A 80 -7.77 -13.64 3.78
N GLU A 81 -7.77 -13.03 2.58
CA GLU A 81 -6.76 -13.28 1.55
C GLU A 81 -5.34 -13.03 2.07
N LEU A 82 -5.09 -11.82 2.57
CA LEU A 82 -3.75 -11.41 2.98
C LEU A 82 -3.22 -12.19 4.18
N GLN A 83 -4.09 -12.70 5.06
CA GLN A 83 -3.67 -13.62 6.13
C GLN A 83 -3.13 -14.95 5.60
N GLY A 84 -3.58 -15.40 4.43
CA GLY A 84 -3.05 -16.61 3.77
C GLY A 84 -1.71 -16.38 3.06
N ILE A 85 -1.38 -15.13 2.76
CA ILE A 85 -0.21 -14.75 1.95
C ILE A 85 0.92 -14.19 2.82
N LEU A 86 0.62 -13.20 3.67
CA LEU A 86 1.61 -12.44 4.42
C LEU A 86 2.29 -13.28 5.50
N PHE A 87 3.57 -12.97 5.75
CA PHE A 87 4.41 -13.62 6.77
C PHE A 87 4.57 -15.14 6.58
N THR A 88 4.31 -15.64 5.38
CA THR A 88 4.52 -17.05 5.03
C THR A 88 5.87 -17.27 4.34
N LYS A 89 6.31 -18.54 4.30
CA LYS A 89 7.45 -18.99 3.50
C LYS A 89 6.97 -19.78 2.29
N GLY A 90 7.79 -19.81 1.25
CA GLY A 90 7.57 -20.58 0.03
C GLY A 90 7.04 -19.73 -1.11
N ASP A 91 6.40 -20.40 -2.07
CA ASP A 91 5.87 -19.79 -3.28
C ASP A 91 4.63 -18.92 -2.98
N ILE A 92 4.72 -17.62 -3.28
CA ILE A 92 3.66 -16.64 -2.98
C ILE A 92 2.42 -16.89 -3.83
N VAL A 93 2.56 -17.29 -5.10
CA VAL A 93 1.41 -17.54 -6.00
C VAL A 93 0.60 -18.72 -5.47
N LYS A 94 1.25 -19.83 -5.12
CA LYS A 94 0.58 -21.00 -4.51
C LYS A 94 -0.09 -20.67 -3.19
N ARG A 95 0.46 -19.73 -2.40
CA ARG A 95 -0.16 -19.27 -1.16
C ARG A 95 -1.41 -18.43 -1.43
N GLY A 96 -1.35 -17.55 -2.44
CA GLY A 96 -2.49 -16.76 -2.90
C GLY A 96 -3.64 -17.64 -3.36
N GLU A 97 -3.40 -18.58 -4.26
CA GLU A 97 -4.43 -19.52 -4.75
C GLU A 97 -5.05 -20.38 -3.63
N ALA A 98 -4.28 -20.68 -2.58
CA ALA A 98 -4.78 -21.41 -1.42
C ALA A 98 -5.56 -20.53 -0.42
N ALA A 99 -5.32 -19.21 -0.43
CA ALA A 99 -6.04 -18.23 0.37
C ALA A 99 -7.41 -17.89 -0.26
N GLU A 100 -7.43 -17.76 -1.59
CA GLU A 100 -8.63 -17.45 -2.39
C GLU A 100 -9.76 -18.45 -2.17
N LYS A 101 -9.43 -19.74 -2.16
CA LYS A 101 -10.35 -20.85 -1.86
C LYS A 101 -11.03 -20.79 -0.48
N LYS A 102 -10.63 -19.88 0.40
CA LYS A 102 -11.23 -19.68 1.73
C LYS A 102 -12.18 -18.48 1.78
N VAL A 103 -12.16 -17.64 0.76
CA VAL A 103 -12.99 -16.43 0.64
C VAL A 103 -14.21 -16.71 -0.26
N ASP A 104 -14.03 -17.58 -1.26
CA ASP A 104 -15.12 -18.22 -2.03
C ASP A 104 -15.98 -19.17 -1.18
#